data_AF-A0AAW9LC53-F1
#
_entry.id   AF-A0AAW9LC53-F1
#
_cell.length_a   1.000
_cell.length_b   1.000
_cell.length_c   1.000
_cell.angle_alpha   90.00
_cell.angle_beta   90.00
_cell.angle_gamma   90.00
#
_symmetry.space_group_name_H-M   'P 1'
#
loop_
_entity.id
_entity.type
_entity.pdbx_description
1 polymer ?
#
loop_
_entity_poly.entity_id
_entity_poly.type
_entity_poly.pdbx_seq_one_letter_code
_entity_poly.pdbx_strand_id
1 'polypeptide(L)'
;MVDFSLQQMGLEAGGGAVVGGIIGFAAKKIAKVIAVLVGLQLALFKFLEAQEILTVDWEKLTAGMVNATSAASSSQPPSVVMSLLAALPVSAGFTGGFLVGFKRG
;
A
#
# COMPACT_ATOMS: atom_id res chain seq x y z
N MET A 1 24.22 28.67 0.69
CA MET A 1 22.86 28.48 1.23
C MET A 1 22.04 27.93 0.08
N VAL A 2 21.44 26.75 0.21
CA VAL A 2 20.70 26.12 -0.89
C VAL A 2 19.37 26.84 -1.03
N ASP A 3 19.22 27.65 -2.07
CA ASP A 3 17.94 28.26 -2.45
C ASP A 3 17.00 27.14 -2.89
N PHE A 4 16.15 26.67 -1.98
CA PHE A 4 15.02 25.80 -2.29
C PHE A 4 14.04 26.58 -3.17
N SER A 5 14.33 26.64 -4.46
CA SER A 5 13.44 27.26 -5.43
C SER A 5 12.14 26.44 -5.50
N LEU A 6 11.01 27.10 -5.28
CA LEU A 6 9.67 26.53 -5.41
C LEU A 6 9.48 25.82 -6.76
N GLN A 7 10.15 26.30 -7.81
CA GLN A 7 10.21 25.65 -9.11
C GLN A 7 10.89 24.26 -9.07
N GLN A 8 12.00 24.10 -8.37
CA GLN A 8 12.72 22.81 -8.32
C GLN A 8 11.98 21.78 -7.48
N MET A 9 11.42 22.20 -6.34
CA MET A 9 10.55 21.34 -5.52
C MET A 9 9.25 21.00 -6.26
N GLY A 10 8.70 21.93 -7.03
CA GLY A 10 7.50 21.71 -7.86
C GLY A 10 7.76 20.77 -9.04
N LEU A 11 8.94 20.82 -9.65
CA LEU A 11 9.33 19.91 -10.73
C LEU A 11 9.58 18.49 -10.21
N GLU A 12 10.25 18.35 -9.05
CA GLU A 12 10.49 17.07 -8.39
C GLU A 12 9.19 16.44 -7.85
N ALA A 13 8.33 17.23 -7.21
CA ALA A 13 7.01 16.78 -6.78
C ALA A 13 6.09 16.46 -7.97
N GLY A 14 6.13 17.27 -9.04
CA GLY A 14 5.36 17.04 -10.27
C GLY A 14 5.77 15.75 -10.98
N GLY A 15 7.09 15.50 -11.10
CA GLY A 15 7.62 14.24 -11.61
C GLY A 15 7.19 13.05 -10.75
N GLY A 16 7.31 13.18 -9.43
CA GLY A 16 6.79 12.19 -8.47
C GLY A 16 5.30 11.91 -8.67
N ALA A 17 4.48 12.93 -8.91
CA ALA A 17 3.04 12.80 -9.10
C ALA A 17 2.65 12.06 -10.39
N VAL A 18 3.37 12.27 -11.49
CA VAL A 18 3.13 11.54 -12.74
C VAL A 18 3.45 10.06 -12.56
N VAL A 19 4.62 9.76 -12.00
CA VAL A 19 5.07 8.38 -11.74
C VAL A 19 4.13 7.69 -10.74
N GLY A 20 3.79 8.38 -9.65
CA GLY A 20 2.80 7.94 -8.68
C GLY A 20 1.45 7.65 -9.34
N GLY A 21 0.98 8.51 -10.23
CA GLY A 21 -0.28 8.32 -10.96
C GLY A 21 -0.32 7.06 -11.83
N ILE A 22 0.74 6.79 -12.58
CA ILE A 22 0.85 5.58 -13.42
C ILE A 22 0.87 4.33 -12.54
N ILE A 23 1.67 4.36 -11.46
CA ILE A 23 1.79 3.24 -10.52
C ILE A 23 0.47 3.01 -9.78
N GLY A 24 -0.20 4.07 -9.32
CA GLY A 24 -1.49 3.98 -8.64
C GLY A 24 -2.57 3.36 -9.52
N PHE A 25 -2.59 3.72 -10.80
CA PHE A 25 -3.51 3.12 -11.78
C PHE A 25 -3.26 1.62 -11.94
N ALA A 26 -2.00 1.21 -12.11
CA ALA A 26 -1.62 -0.21 -12.22
C ALA A 26 -1.92 -0.98 -10.92
N ALA A 27 -1.61 -0.39 -9.77
CA ALA A 27 -1.84 -0.97 -8.45
C ALA A 27 -3.31 -1.33 -8.23
N LYS A 28 -4.26 -0.54 -8.73
CA LYS A 28 -5.69 -0.87 -8.63
C LYS A 28 -6.09 -2.13 -9.41
N LYS A 29 -5.51 -2.36 -10.58
CA LYS A 29 -5.76 -3.60 -11.35
C LYS A 29 -5.23 -4.82 -10.60
N ILE A 30 -4.01 -4.70 -10.07
CA ILE A 30 -3.37 -5.76 -9.28
C ILE A 30 -4.18 -6.04 -8.01
N ALA A 31 -4.62 -5.00 -7.30
CA ALA A 31 -5.45 -5.13 -6.11
C ALA A 31 -6.75 -5.89 -6.38
N LYS A 32 -7.41 -5.66 -7.54
CA LYS A 32 -8.60 -6.43 -7.94
C LYS A 32 -8.29 -7.92 -8.11
N VAL A 33 -7.17 -8.27 -8.75
CA VAL A 33 -6.76 -9.67 -8.93
C VAL A 33 -6.48 -10.33 -7.58
N ILE A 34 -5.72 -9.66 -6.70
CA ILE A 34 -5.41 -10.17 -5.36
C ILE A 34 -6.70 -10.35 -4.55
N ALA A 35 -7.63 -9.40 -4.60
CA ALA A 35 -8.91 -9.50 -3.90
C ALA A 35 -9.71 -10.74 -4.32
N VAL A 36 -9.72 -11.06 -5.62
CA VAL A 36 -10.37 -12.28 -6.14
C VAL A 36 -9.67 -13.53 -5.63
N LEU A 37 -8.33 -13.59 -5.68
CA LEU A 37 -7.56 -14.74 -5.22
C LEU A 37 -7.77 -15.01 -3.72
N VAL A 38 -7.66 -13.96 -2.89
CA VAL A 38 -7.87 -14.06 -1.45
C VAL A 38 -9.32 -14.43 -1.13
N GLY A 39 -10.29 -13.80 -1.79
CA GLY A 39 -11.71 -14.12 -1.62
C GLY A 39 -12.02 -15.58 -1.97
N LEU A 40 -11.45 -16.09 -3.06
CA LEU A 40 -11.61 -17.50 -3.46
C LEU A 40 -10.98 -18.46 -2.45
N GLN A 41 -9.78 -18.16 -1.94
CA GLN A 41 -9.12 -18.95 -0.90
C GLN A 41 -9.95 -18.99 0.38
N LEU A 42 -10.47 -17.84 0.84
CA LEU A 42 -11.34 -17.77 2.01
C LEU A 42 -12.65 -18.52 1.80
N ALA A 43 -13.24 -18.45 0.60
CA ALA A 43 -14.44 -19.21 0.24
C ALA A 43 -14.17 -20.73 0.26
N LEU A 44 -13.03 -21.18 -0.26
CA LEU A 44 -12.61 -22.57 -0.19
C LEU A 44 -12.42 -23.07 1.25
N PHE A 45 -11.79 -22.26 2.11
CA PHE A 45 -11.64 -22.61 3.53
C PHE A 45 -12.98 -22.69 4.25
N LYS A 46 -13.90 -21.75 3.98
CA LYS A 46 -15.27 -21.81 4.50
C LYS A 46 -16.05 -23.03 4.00
N PHE A 47 -15.83 -23.45 2.75
CA PHE A 47 -16.47 -24.64 2.19
C PHE A 47 -15.95 -25.93 2.84
N LEU A 48 -14.64 -26.03 3.10
CA LEU A 48 -14.05 -27.17 3.80
C LEU A 48 -14.45 -27.23 5.29
N GLU A 49 -14.67 -26.06 5.91
CA GLU A 49 -15.24 -25.95 7.27
C GLU A 49 -16.68 -26.46 7.31
N ALA A 50 -17.50 -26.14 6.31
CA ALA A 50 -18.87 -26.65 6.22
C ALA A 50 -18.96 -28.17 6.03
N GLN A 51 -17.90 -28.81 5.53
CA GLN A 51 -17.83 -30.27 5.38
C GLN A 51 -17.22 -30.97 6.61
N GLU A 52 -16.96 -30.26 7.71
CA GLU A 52 -16.30 -30.76 8.93
C GLU A 52 -14.89 -31.34 8.71
N ILE A 53 -14.26 -31.09 7.55
CA ILE A 53 -12.92 -31.58 7.22
C ILE A 53 -11.83 -30.70 7.84
N LEU A 54 -12.12 -29.42 8.13
CA LEU A 54 -11.17 -28.41 8.61
C LEU A 54 -11.84 -27.41 9.56
N THR A 55 -11.24 -27.12 10.72
CA THR A 55 -11.69 -26.02 11.60
C THR A 55 -10.86 -24.77 11.33
N VAL A 56 -11.51 -23.66 10.98
CA VAL A 56 -10.83 -22.37 10.74
C VAL A 56 -10.96 -21.49 11.99
N ASP A 57 -9.85 -21.24 12.68
CA ASP A 57 -9.80 -20.31 13.82
C ASP A 57 -9.82 -18.85 13.35
N TRP A 58 -11.02 -18.28 13.25
CA TRP A 58 -11.25 -16.87 12.83
C TRP A 58 -10.54 -15.85 13.74
N GLU A 59 -10.36 -16.17 15.01
CA GLU A 59 -9.67 -15.31 15.98
C GLU A 59 -8.17 -15.22 15.69
N LYS A 60 -7.49 -16.35 15.41
CA LYS A 60 -6.07 -16.37 15.05
C LYS A 60 -5.82 -15.70 13.71
N LEU A 61 -6.74 -15.85 12.76
CA LEU A 61 -6.65 -15.22 11.45
C LEU A 61 -6.72 -13.69 11.57
N THR A 62 -7.61 -13.19 12.43
CA THR A 62 -7.71 -11.75 12.75
C THR A 62 -6.49 -11.25 13.52
N ALA A 63 -6.04 -11.99 14.54
CA ALA A 63 -4.85 -11.66 15.31
C ALA A 63 -3.58 -11.64 14.44
N GLY A 64 -3.48 -12.53 13.45
CA GLY A 64 -2.40 -12.56 12.46
C GLY A 64 -2.42 -11.33 11.55
N MET A 65 -3.60 -10.89 11.09
CA MET A 65 -3.73 -9.64 10.31
C MET A 65 -3.36 -8.41 11.14
N VAL A 66 -3.82 -8.34 12.39
CA VAL A 66 -3.48 -7.25 13.31
C VAL A 66 -1.97 -7.26 13.58
N ASN A 67 -1.36 -8.40 13.90
CA ASN A 67 0.09 -8.50 14.08
C ASN A 67 0.87 -8.14 12.83
N ALA A 68 0.44 -8.54 11.63
CA ALA A 68 1.09 -8.15 10.39
C ALA A 68 1.01 -6.63 10.15
N THR A 69 -0.14 -6.02 10.46
CA THR A 69 -0.35 -4.58 10.38
C THR A 69 0.47 -3.83 11.43
N SER A 70 0.50 -4.35 12.65
CA SER A 70 1.32 -3.85 13.76
C SER A 70 2.80 -3.99 13.46
N ALA A 71 3.28 -5.10 12.89
CA ALA A 71 4.67 -5.28 12.47
C ALA A 71 5.06 -4.34 11.33
N ALA A 72 4.14 -4.04 10.41
CA ALA A 72 4.34 -3.03 9.38
C ALA A 72 4.39 -1.59 9.93
N SER A 73 3.86 -1.37 11.15
CA SER A 73 3.78 -0.04 11.79
C SER A 73 4.67 0.12 13.03
N SER A 74 5.21 -0.95 13.60
CA SER A 74 6.00 -0.94 14.83
C SER A 74 7.48 -0.65 14.54
N SER A 75 7.80 0.63 14.60
CA SER A 75 8.78 1.18 15.55
C SER A 75 10.24 0.70 15.51
N GLN A 76 10.88 0.89 14.37
CA GLN A 76 12.19 1.55 14.30
C GLN A 76 12.02 2.53 13.15
N PRO A 77 12.43 3.83 13.19
CA PRO A 77 12.37 4.64 11.98
C PRO A 77 13.22 3.90 10.95
N PRO A 78 12.62 3.21 9.96
CA PRO A 78 13.40 2.50 8.99
C PRO A 78 14.18 3.61 8.28
N SER A 79 15.41 3.33 7.87
CA SER A 79 16.15 4.23 6.98
C SER A 79 15.27 4.78 5.84
N VAL A 80 14.26 4.01 5.41
CA VAL A 80 13.18 4.38 4.50
C VAL A 80 12.32 5.58 4.97
N VAL A 81 11.88 5.65 6.23
CA VAL A 81 11.07 6.81 6.71
C VAL A 81 11.94 8.06 6.79
N MET A 82 13.20 7.94 7.19
CA MET A 82 14.13 9.07 7.17
C MET A 82 14.47 9.49 5.73
N SER A 83 14.60 8.53 4.81
CA SER A 83 14.78 8.80 3.38
C SER A 83 13.52 9.38 2.72
N LEU A 84 12.33 9.03 3.21
CA LEU A 84 11.04 9.58 2.78
C LEU A 84 10.85 11.01 3.30
N LEU A 85 11.29 11.27 4.54
CA LEU A 85 11.35 12.61 5.12
C LEU A 85 12.34 13.51 4.34
N ALA A 86 13.50 12.97 3.97
CA ALA A 86 14.50 13.67 3.15
C ALA A 86 14.02 13.89 1.70
N ALA A 87 13.23 12.96 1.15
CA ALA A 87 12.60 13.07 -0.15
C ALA A 87 11.17 13.62 -0.09
N LEU A 88 10.82 14.37 0.97
CA LEU A 88 9.45 14.86 1.24
C LEU A 88 8.73 15.46 0.02
N PRO A 89 9.37 16.30 -0.80
CA PRO A 89 8.71 16.92 -1.96
C PRO A 89 8.36 15.86 -3.02
N VAL A 90 9.28 14.93 -3.28
CA VAL A 90 9.09 13.81 -4.20
C VAL A 90 8.05 12.84 -3.66
N SER A 91 8.07 12.52 -2.36
CA SER A 91 7.11 11.61 -1.74
C SER A 91 5.71 12.20 -1.61
N ALA A 92 5.60 13.51 -1.35
CA ALA A 92 4.33 14.22 -1.33
C ALA A 92 3.71 14.28 -2.74
N GLY A 93 4.53 14.60 -3.74
CA GLY A 93 4.16 14.52 -5.15
C GLY A 93 3.71 13.12 -5.55
N PHE A 94 4.51 12.11 -5.25
CA PHE A 94 4.21 10.70 -5.49
C PHE A 94 2.93 10.24 -4.82
N THR A 95 2.71 10.57 -3.54
CA THR A 95 1.51 10.15 -2.80
C THR A 95 0.25 10.80 -3.38
N GLY A 96 0.31 12.09 -3.72
CA GLY A 96 -0.78 12.79 -4.40
C GLY A 96 -1.09 12.18 -5.77
N GLY A 97 -0.05 11.93 -6.58
CA GLY A 97 -0.17 11.25 -7.87
C GLY A 97 -0.76 9.84 -7.74
N PHE A 98 -0.21 9.05 -6.83
CA PHE A 98 -0.63 7.67 -6.54
C PHE A 98 -2.08 7.60 -6.12
N LEU A 99 -2.54 8.45 -5.20
CA LEU A 99 -3.94 8.48 -4.80
C LEU A 99 -4.87 8.82 -5.97
N VAL A 100 -4.50 9.78 -6.81
CA VAL A 100 -5.29 10.16 -8.00
C VAL A 100 -5.31 9.02 -9.03
N GLY A 101 -4.15 8.41 -9.30
CA GLY A 101 -4.02 7.25 -10.18
C GLY A 101 -4.82 6.05 -9.69
N PHE A 102 -4.72 5.75 -8.39
CA PHE A 102 -5.45 4.67 -7.74
C PHE A 102 -6.96 4.94 -7.72
N LYS A 103 -7.40 6.18 -7.50
CA LYS A 103 -8.84 6.50 -7.59
C LYS A 103 -9.38 6.27 -9.02
N ARG A 104 -8.58 6.60 -10.05
CA ARG A 104 -8.96 6.50 -11.46
C ARG A 104 -8.73 5.13 -12.13
N GLY A 105 -7.92 4.22 -11.55
CA GLY A 105 -7.69 2.84 -12.04
C GLY A 105 -8.87 1.88 -11.91
#